data_AF-A0A2D6WP29-F1
#
_entry.id   AF-A0A2D6WP29-F1
#
_cell.length_a   1.000
_cell.length_b   1.000
_cell.length_c   1.000
_cell.angle_alpha   90.00
_cell.angle_beta   90.00
_cell.angle_gamma   90.00
#
_symmetry.space_group_name_H-M   'P 1'
#
loop_
_entity.id
_entity.type
_entity.pdbx_description
1 polymer ?
#
loop_
_entity_poly.entity_id
_entity_poly.type
_entity_poly.pdbx_seq_one_letter_code
_entity_poly.pdbx_strand_id
1 'polypeptide(L)'
;MNPPKTDAQARTKKKVDYLALQSPLMRIPKMDLRVTRALIDLGIKEVYELQGRSPEILFEEAAKKNPEINTYCIRYFRLAVYFSENYSDFNPKKVHPDYWA
;
A
#
# COMPACT_ATOMS: atom_id res chain seq x y z
N MET A 1 -14.58 -49.01 5.14
CA MET A 1 -13.30 -48.37 4.77
C MET A 1 -13.68 -47.11 3.99
N ASN A 2 -13.67 -45.94 4.63
CA ASN A 2 -14.02 -44.68 3.95
C ASN A 2 -12.72 -44.01 3.46
N PRO A 3 -12.67 -43.49 2.23
CA PRO A 3 -11.48 -42.80 1.72
C PRO A 3 -11.25 -41.47 2.48
N PRO A 4 -9.99 -41.01 2.56
CA PRO A 4 -9.62 -39.85 3.35
C PRO A 4 -10.15 -38.56 2.73
N LYS A 5 -10.60 -37.63 3.58
CA LYS A 5 -10.98 -36.28 3.18
C LYS A 5 -9.74 -35.58 2.63
N THR A 6 -9.75 -35.27 1.33
CA THR A 6 -8.71 -34.47 0.70
C THR A 6 -8.76 -33.05 1.27
N ASP A 7 -7.65 -32.59 1.82
CA ASP A 7 -7.41 -31.21 2.22
C ASP A 7 -7.40 -30.28 0.99
N ALA A 8 -8.58 -30.03 0.43
CA ALA A 8 -8.80 -28.88 -0.44
C ALA A 8 -8.84 -27.64 0.46
N GLN A 9 -7.64 -27.20 0.84
CA GLN A 9 -7.39 -25.93 1.52
C GLN A 9 -8.32 -24.88 0.95
N ALA A 10 -9.28 -24.45 1.78
CA ALA A 10 -10.17 -23.36 1.47
C ALA A 10 -9.30 -22.13 1.22
N ARG A 11 -9.01 -21.84 -0.06
CA ARG A 11 -8.55 -20.53 -0.51
C ARG A 11 -9.71 -19.57 -0.25
N THR A 12 -9.85 -19.14 1.00
CA THR A 12 -10.72 -18.04 1.37
C THR A 12 -10.27 -16.86 0.55
N LYS A 13 -11.01 -16.55 -0.52
CA LYS A 13 -10.86 -15.32 -1.30
C LYS A 13 -10.82 -14.19 -0.28
N LYS A 14 -9.66 -13.57 -0.10
CA LYS A 14 -9.50 -12.43 0.80
C LYS A 14 -10.51 -11.38 0.35
N LYS A 15 -11.38 -10.95 1.26
CA LYS A 15 -12.36 -9.90 0.94
C LYS A 15 -11.59 -8.68 0.46
N VAL A 16 -12.04 -8.10 -0.65
CA VAL A 16 -11.46 -6.87 -1.19
C VAL A 16 -11.58 -5.79 -0.12
N ASP A 17 -10.49 -5.08 0.14
CA ASP A 17 -10.47 -3.99 1.10
C ASP A 17 -11.07 -2.75 0.45
N TYR A 18 -12.41 -2.64 0.52
CA TYR A 18 -13.17 -1.55 -0.10
C TYR A 18 -12.81 -0.18 0.46
N LEU A 19 -12.42 -0.12 1.74
CA LEU A 19 -12.02 1.12 2.39
C LEU A 19 -10.72 1.65 1.79
N ALA A 20 -9.74 0.77 1.55
CA ALA A 20 -8.55 1.12 0.79
C ALA A 20 -8.88 1.45 -0.67
N LEU A 21 -9.74 0.67 -1.33
CA LEU A 21 -10.07 0.82 -2.75
C LEU A 21 -10.74 2.17 -3.07
N GLN A 22 -11.57 2.67 -2.16
CA GLN A 22 -12.27 3.95 -2.31
C GLN A 22 -11.48 5.14 -1.77
N SER A 23 -10.29 4.91 -1.22
CA SER A 23 -9.46 5.96 -0.64
C SER A 23 -8.97 6.96 -1.71
N PRO A 24 -8.90 8.26 -1.39
CA PRO A 24 -8.20 9.26 -2.20
C PRO A 24 -6.75 8.87 -2.55
N LEU A 25 -6.09 8.07 -1.70
CA LEU A 25 -4.75 7.54 -1.92
C LEU A 25 -4.66 6.64 -3.16
N MET A 26 -5.77 6.05 -3.62
CA MET A 26 -5.82 5.26 -4.86
C MET A 26 -5.70 6.11 -6.13
N ARG A 27 -5.71 7.44 -6.03
CA ARG A 27 -5.36 8.36 -7.14
C ARG A 27 -3.87 8.32 -7.46
N ILE A 28 -3.04 7.85 -6.53
CA ILE A 28 -1.60 7.68 -6.73
C ILE A 28 -1.41 6.55 -7.76
N PRO A 29 -0.74 6.81 -8.90
CA PRO A 29 -0.56 5.79 -9.93
C PRO A 29 0.15 4.56 -9.38
N LYS A 30 -0.32 3.36 -9.77
CA LYS A 30 0.30 2.07 -9.42
C LYS A 30 0.36 1.76 -7.92
N MET A 31 -0.43 2.45 -7.09
CA MET A 31 -0.46 2.21 -5.65
C MET A 31 -0.94 0.80 -5.29
N ASP A 32 -0.33 0.21 -4.25
CA ASP A 32 -0.71 -1.11 -3.75
C ASP A 32 -1.80 -1.01 -2.68
N LEU A 33 -2.86 -1.82 -2.82
CA LEU A 33 -4.03 -1.78 -1.93
C LEU A 33 -3.66 -2.06 -0.46
N ARG A 34 -2.68 -2.93 -0.19
CA ARG A 34 -2.25 -3.25 1.19
C ARG A 34 -1.52 -2.07 1.80
N VAL A 35 -0.69 -1.39 1.01
CA VAL A 35 0.01 -0.17 1.46
C VAL A 35 -1.00 0.95 1.69
N THR A 36 -1.98 1.12 0.80
CA THR A 36 -3.08 2.08 1.01
C THR A 36 -3.81 1.80 2.31
N ARG A 37 -4.17 0.53 2.60
CA ARG A 37 -4.82 0.19 3.86
C ARG A 37 -3.94 0.53 5.07
N ALA A 38 -2.65 0.21 4.99
CA ALA A 38 -1.69 0.51 6.05
C ALA A 38 -1.56 2.01 6.31
N LEU A 39 -1.50 2.86 5.26
CA LEU A 39 -1.50 4.31 5.41
C LEU A 39 -2.77 4.81 6.12
N ILE A 40 -3.94 4.22 5.80
CA ILE A 40 -5.19 4.58 6.47
C ILE A 40 -5.18 4.16 7.94
N ASP A 41 -4.60 3.01 8.28
CA ASP A 41 -4.41 2.56 9.66
C ASP A 41 -3.35 3.38 10.43
N LEU A 42 -2.49 4.14 9.72
CA LEU A 42 -1.65 5.21 10.28
C LEU A 42 -2.39 6.54 10.43
N GLY A 43 -3.64 6.63 9.98
CA GLY A 43 -4.47 7.84 10.05
C GLY A 43 -4.36 8.74 8.83
N ILE A 44 -3.64 8.34 7.79
CA ILE A 44 -3.48 9.10 6.53
C ILE A 44 -4.64 8.75 5.60
N LYS A 45 -5.49 9.73 5.31
CA LYS A 45 -6.71 9.55 4.52
C LYS A 45 -6.64 10.29 3.18
N GLU A 46 -5.89 11.37 3.12
CA GLU A 46 -5.75 12.23 1.96
C GLU A 46 -4.32 12.27 1.43
N VAL A 47 -4.17 12.51 0.12
CA VAL A 47 -2.84 12.53 -0.54
C VAL A 47 -1.95 13.65 0.02
N TYR A 48 -2.52 14.83 0.32
CA TYR A 48 -1.72 15.97 0.81
C TYR A 48 -1.11 15.72 2.20
N GLU A 49 -1.68 14.81 3.01
CA GLU A 49 -1.17 14.50 4.36
C GLU A 49 0.17 13.76 4.35
N LEU A 50 0.56 13.25 3.16
CA LEU A 50 1.86 12.64 2.90
C LEU A 50 2.98 13.66 2.65
N GLN A 51 2.64 14.92 2.35
CA GLN A 51 3.64 15.94 2.02
C GLN A 51 4.56 16.21 3.22
N GLY A 52 5.88 16.19 3.00
CA GLY A 52 6.86 16.39 4.07
C GLY A 52 6.98 15.24 5.07
N ARG A 53 6.28 14.12 4.86
CA ARG A 53 6.47 12.89 5.66
C ARG A 53 7.69 12.12 5.15
N SER A 54 8.41 11.46 6.04
CA SER A 54 9.45 10.51 5.63
C SER A 54 8.83 9.18 5.19
N PRO A 55 9.09 8.70 3.96
CA PRO A 55 8.66 7.39 3.51
C PRO A 55 9.14 6.24 4.41
N GLU A 56 10.38 6.32 4.88
CA GLU A 56 11.02 5.30 5.73
C GLU A 56 10.32 5.19 7.08
N ILE A 57 9.97 6.33 7.71
CA ILE A 57 9.23 6.33 8.98
C ILE A 57 7.81 5.78 8.79
N LEU A 58 7.10 6.21 7.74
CA LEU A 58 5.76 5.68 7.43
C LEU A 58 5.78 4.15 7.21
N PHE A 59 6.78 3.67 6.48
CA PHE A 59 6.97 2.25 6.25
C PHE A 59 7.24 1.49 7.56
N GLU A 60 8.14 2.01 8.40
CA GLU A 60 8.48 1.38 9.67
C GLU A 60 7.26 1.27 10.59
N GLU A 61 6.48 2.35 10.72
CA GLU A 61 5.24 2.36 11.50
C GLU A 61 4.18 1.41 10.92
N ALA A 62 4.03 1.38 9.59
CA ALA A 62 3.12 0.46 8.92
C ALA A 62 3.51 -1.00 9.14
N ALA A 63 4.81 -1.33 9.02
CA ALA A 63 5.33 -2.69 9.23
C ALA A 63 5.15 -3.17 10.68
N LYS A 64 5.24 -2.27 11.67
CA LYS A 64 4.94 -2.59 13.07
C LYS A 64 3.47 -2.98 13.30
N LYS A 65 2.54 -2.43 12.53
CA LYS A 65 1.10 -2.67 12.67
C LYS A 65 0.57 -3.78 11.76
N ASN A 66 1.17 -3.98 10.60
CA ASN A 66 0.69 -4.91 9.58
C ASN A 66 1.83 -5.82 9.07
N PRO A 67 1.84 -7.12 9.43
CA PRO A 67 2.89 -8.05 9.04
C PRO A 67 2.94 -8.34 7.52
N GLU A 68 1.92 -7.93 6.76
CA GLU A 68 1.95 -8.05 5.29
C GLU A 68 2.80 -6.99 4.61
N ILE A 69 3.21 -5.95 5.34
CA ILE A 69 4.10 -4.90 4.87
C ILE A 69 5.54 -5.38 5.03
N ASN A 70 6.06 -6.00 3.98
CA ASN A 70 7.45 -6.46 3.91
C ASN A 70 8.37 -5.40 3.29
N THR A 71 9.68 -5.65 3.28
CA THR A 71 10.70 -4.71 2.78
C THR A 71 10.47 -4.24 1.34
N TYR A 72 9.86 -5.06 0.49
CA TYR A 72 9.52 -4.67 -0.88
C TYR A 72 8.55 -3.48 -0.88
N CYS A 73 7.65 -3.37 0.11
CA CYS A 73 6.61 -2.35 0.16
C CYS A 73 7.13 -0.91 0.29
N ILE A 74 8.37 -0.68 0.76
CA ILE A 74 8.94 0.67 0.96
C ILE A 74 8.80 1.57 -0.28
N ARG A 75 8.96 0.97 -1.47
CA ARG A 75 8.89 1.69 -2.75
C ARG A 75 7.53 2.36 -3.00
N TYR A 76 6.45 1.81 -2.45
CA TYR A 76 5.13 2.42 -2.53
C TYR A 76 4.97 3.60 -1.58
N PHE A 77 5.62 3.57 -0.40
CA PHE A 77 5.65 4.72 0.50
C PHE A 77 6.43 5.88 -0.13
N ARG A 78 7.58 5.58 -0.75
CA ARG A 78 8.39 6.57 -1.48
C ARG A 78 7.62 7.17 -2.65
N LEU A 79 6.96 6.33 -3.44
CA LEU A 79 6.06 6.75 -4.51
C LEU A 79 4.95 7.67 -4.00
N ALA A 80 4.31 7.31 -2.87
CA ALA A 80 3.20 8.06 -2.33
C ALA A 80 3.60 9.47 -1.88
N VAL A 81 4.74 9.59 -1.19
CA VAL A 81 5.30 10.89 -0.79
C VAL A 81 5.76 11.69 -2.01
N TYR A 82 6.46 11.07 -2.95
CA TYR A 82 6.86 11.75 -4.19
C TYR A 82 5.65 12.33 -4.94
N PHE A 83 4.60 11.53 -5.11
CA PHE A 83 3.40 11.96 -5.81
C PHE A 83 2.68 13.10 -5.07
N SER A 84 2.60 13.05 -3.74
CA SER A 84 1.95 14.12 -2.97
C SER A 84 2.69 15.45 -3.10
N GLU A 85 4.02 15.42 -3.13
CA GLU A 85 4.87 16.61 -3.26
C GLU A 85 4.89 17.20 -4.68
N ASN A 86 4.60 16.38 -5.69
CA ASN A 86 4.73 16.75 -7.11
C ASN A 86 3.39 16.65 -7.87
N TYR A 87 2.26 16.73 -7.16
CA TYR A 87 0.91 16.43 -7.70
C TYR A 87 0.59 17.17 -9.02
N SER A 88 1.06 18.41 -9.19
CA SER A 88 0.81 19.23 -10.40
C SER A 88 1.81 19.02 -11.54
N ASP A 89 3.01 18.50 -11.28
CA ASP A 89 4.09 18.38 -12.26
C ASP A 89 5.02 17.18 -11.93
N PHE A 90 4.44 15.98 -11.86
CA PHE A 90 5.20 14.78 -11.58
C PHE A 90 5.86 14.22 -12.85
N ASN A 91 7.05 13.66 -12.69
CA ASN A 91 7.74 12.93 -13.74
C ASN A 91 7.05 11.55 -13.93
N PRO A 92 6.54 11.22 -15.14
CA PRO A 92 5.87 9.95 -15.41
C PRO A 92 6.70 8.70 -15.08
N LYS A 93 8.04 8.78 -15.15
CA LYS A 93 8.94 7.66 -14.81
C LYS A 93 9.04 7.42 -13.30
N LYS A 94 8.87 8.49 -12.51
CA LYS A 94 8.94 8.45 -11.04
C LYS A 94 7.60 8.06 -10.40
N VAL A 95 6.50 8.07 -11.14
CA VAL A 95 5.21 7.52 -10.67
C VAL A 95 5.07 6.02 -10.97
N HIS A 96 6.17 5.29 -10.81
CA HIS A 96 6.21 3.84 -10.87
C HIS A 96 6.96 3.31 -9.64
N PRO A 97 6.42 2.32 -8.90
CA PRO A 97 7.05 1.81 -7.69
C PRO A 97 8.46 1.27 -7.94
N ASP A 98 8.74 0.65 -9.10
CA ASP A 98 10.07 0.11 -9.39
C ASP A 98 11.18 1.17 -9.53
N TYR A 99 10.83 2.44 -9.72
CA TYR A 99 11.81 3.54 -9.67
C TYR A 99 12.37 3.73 -8.25
N TRP A 100 11.64 3.29 -7.23
CA TRP A 100 11.92 3.53 -5.81
C TRP A 100 12.35 2.27 -5.04
N ALA A 101 12.64 1.19 -5.77
CA ALA A 101 13.07 -0.10 -5.23
C ALA A 101 14.33 0.03 -4.37
#